data_AF-A0A5D4SXR0-F1
#
_entry.id   AF-A0A5D4SXR0-F1
#
_cell.length_a   1.000
_cell.length_b   1.000
_cell.length_c   1.000
_cell.angle_alpha   90.00
_cell.angle_beta   90.00
_cell.angle_gamma   90.00
#
_symmetry.space_group_name_H-M   'P 1'
#
loop_
_entity.id
_entity.type
_entity.pdbx_description
1 polymer ?
#
loop_
_entity_poly.entity_id
_entity_poly.type
_entity_poly.pdbx_seq_one_letter_code
_entity_poly.pdbx_strand_id
1 'polypeptide(L)'
;MKNIDKRNKLDESPFSYRISKDNTIFLDYENRQVKVLKGKEANKFLVRMEAAEDDKAKQLIMAKITGNFKRGNEQSANSDKQNK
;
A
#
# COMPACT_ATOMS: atom_id res chain seq x y z
N MET A 1 10.31 -21.58 0.88
CA MET A 1 10.02 -20.21 0.40
C MET A 1 8.51 -19.96 0.44
N LYS A 2 8.03 -18.95 1.18
CA LYS A 2 6.59 -18.65 1.29
C LYS A 2 6.12 -17.97 0.01
N ASN A 3 5.33 -18.69 -0.78
CA ASN A 3 4.69 -18.18 -1.99
C ASN A 3 3.48 -17.33 -1.57
N ILE A 4 3.63 -16.01 -1.65
CA ILE A 4 2.67 -15.02 -1.16
C ILE A 4 1.48 -14.83 -2.14
N ASP A 5 1.64 -15.25 -3.40
CA ASP A 5 0.57 -15.23 -4.41
C ASP A 5 0.68 -16.45 -5.35
N LYS A 6 -0.43 -17.19 -5.54
CA LYS A 6 -0.49 -18.39 -6.40
C LYS A 6 -0.39 -18.08 -7.90
N ARG A 7 -0.32 -16.80 -8.30
CA ARG A 7 -0.33 -16.36 -9.71
C ARG A 7 0.89 -15.52 -10.11
N ASN A 8 1.91 -15.38 -9.26
CA ASN A 8 3.08 -14.52 -9.50
C ASN A 8 2.76 -13.05 -9.85
N LYS A 9 1.52 -12.57 -9.66
CA LYS A 9 1.12 -11.24 -10.15
C LYS A 9 1.75 -10.07 -9.39
N LEU A 10 2.24 -10.31 -8.18
CA LEU A 10 2.94 -9.31 -7.38
C LEU A 10 4.43 -9.21 -7.73
N ASP A 11 4.98 -10.13 -8.53
CA ASP A 11 6.37 -10.06 -8.98
C ASP A 11 6.54 -8.98 -10.07
N GLU A 12 5.48 -8.75 -10.87
CA GLU A 12 5.42 -7.73 -11.92
C GLU A 12 5.23 -6.29 -11.39
N SER A 13 5.15 -6.09 -10.07
CA SER A 13 4.92 -4.78 -9.45
C SER A 13 3.78 -3.97 -10.09
N PRO A 14 2.55 -4.53 -10.20
CA PRO A 14 1.47 -3.90 -10.94
C PRO A 14 0.91 -2.64 -10.26
N PHE A 15 1.21 -2.44 -8.97
CA PHE A 15 0.81 -1.23 -8.25
C PHE A 15 1.91 -0.18 -8.30
N SER A 16 1.50 1.04 -8.65
CA SER A 16 2.33 2.23 -8.65
C SER A 16 1.59 3.35 -7.93
N TYR A 17 2.31 4.27 -7.31
CA TYR A 17 1.71 5.45 -6.73
C TYR A 17 2.50 6.70 -7.10
N ARG A 18 1.79 7.83 -7.17
CA ARG A 18 2.37 9.14 -7.39
C ARG A 18 1.85 10.12 -6.35
N ILE A 19 2.75 10.94 -5.82
CA ILE A 19 2.43 11.98 -4.85
C ILE A 19 2.39 13.32 -5.59
N SER A 20 1.31 14.07 -5.42
CA SER A 20 1.19 15.43 -5.93
C SER A 20 1.59 16.46 -4.89
N LYS A 21 1.81 17.70 -5.32
CA LYS A 21 2.22 18.84 -4.48
C LYS A 21 1.24 19.13 -3.33
N ASP A 22 -0.03 18.77 -3.50
CA ASP A 22 -1.07 18.90 -2.48
C ASP A 22 -1.13 17.71 -1.49
N ASN A 23 -0.06 16.92 -1.40
CA ASN A 23 0.00 15.69 -0.61
C ASN A 23 -1.12 14.68 -0.96
N THR A 24 -1.61 14.76 -2.21
CA THR A 24 -2.58 13.83 -2.77
C THR A 24 -1.84 12.66 -3.40
N ILE A 25 -2.23 11.45 -3.04
CA ILE A 25 -1.61 10.22 -3.53
C ILE A 25 -2.56 9.57 -4.53
N PHE A 26 -2.09 9.38 -5.75
CA PHE A 26 -2.82 8.63 -6.76
C PHE A 26 -2.21 7.24 -6.82
N LEU A 27 -3.08 6.25 -6.72
CA LEU A 27 -2.72 4.85 -6.78
C LEU A 27 -3.19 4.28 -8.11
N ASP A 28 -2.24 3.75 -8.85
CA ASP A 28 -2.40 3.17 -10.16
C ASP A 28 -2.16 1.66 -10.07
N TYR A 29 -3.00 0.88 -10.76
CA TYR A 29 -2.87 -0.55 -10.92
C TYR A 29 -2.88 -0.87 -12.42
N GLU A 30 -1.83 -1.51 -12.92
CA GLU A 30 -1.64 -1.80 -14.35
C GLU A 30 -1.84 -0.53 -15.22
N ASN A 31 -1.23 0.59 -14.81
CA ASN A 31 -1.34 1.92 -15.46
C ASN A 31 -2.75 2.54 -15.45
N ARG A 32 -3.67 2.03 -14.63
CA ARG A 32 -5.00 2.61 -14.43
C ARG A 32 -5.15 3.14 -13.01
N GLN A 33 -5.60 4.38 -12.89
CA GLN A 33 -5.88 4.98 -11.60
C GLN A 33 -7.05 4.27 -10.92
N VAL A 34 -6.77 3.57 -9.83
CA VAL A 34 -7.75 2.79 -9.07
C VAL A 34 -8.21 3.52 -7.81
N LYS A 35 -7.37 4.38 -7.24
CA LYS A 35 -7.70 5.09 -6.01
C LYS A 35 -6.94 6.40 -5.87
N VAL A 36 -7.55 7.35 -5.17
CA VAL A 36 -6.91 8.61 -4.79
C VAL A 36 -7.07 8.78 -3.29
N LEU A 37 -5.96 9.02 -2.60
CA LEU A 37 -5.91 9.27 -1.15
C LEU A 37 -5.57 10.73 -0.92
N LYS A 38 -6.27 11.36 0.02
CA LYS A 38 -6.08 12.77 0.38
C LYS A 38 -6.06 12.95 1.89
N GLY A 39 -5.45 14.04 2.34
CA GLY A 39 -5.42 14.43 3.75
C GLY A 39 -4.92 13.32 4.67
N LYS A 40 -5.74 12.92 5.66
CA LYS A 40 -5.37 11.92 6.67
C LYS A 40 -5.11 10.53 6.06
N GLU A 41 -5.81 10.15 5.00
CA GLU A 41 -5.62 8.85 4.35
C GLU A 41 -4.30 8.79 3.59
N ALA A 42 -3.92 9.89 2.93
CA ALA A 42 -2.63 10.00 2.25
C ALA A 42 -1.47 9.89 3.26
N ASN A 43 -1.54 10.61 4.38
CA ASN A 43 -0.52 10.51 5.43
C ASN A 43 -0.40 9.08 5.99
N LYS A 44 -1.54 8.42 6.27
CA LYS A 44 -1.53 7.03 6.77
C LYS A 44 -0.95 6.05 5.74
N PHE A 45 -1.10 6.33 4.46
CA PHE A 45 -0.46 5.56 3.39
C PHE A 45 1.05 5.75 3.40
N LEU A 46 1.54 6.98 3.47
CA LEU A 46 2.97 7.29 3.48
C LEU A 46 3.68 6.63 4.67
N VAL A 47 3.13 6.75 5.88
CA VAL A 47 3.69 6.11 7.08
C VAL A 47 3.84 4.60 6.89
N ARG A 48 2.88 3.93 6.25
CA ARG A 48 2.97 2.49 5.97
C ARG A 48 4.00 2.17 4.90
N MET A 49 4.10 3.03 3.87
CA MET A 49 5.07 2.89 2.79
C MET A 49 6.51 3.10 3.26
N GLU A 50 6.72 4.01 4.22
CA GLU A 50 8.02 4.22 4.88
C GLU A 50 8.38 3.05 5.81
N ALA A 51 7.40 2.47 6.51
CA ALA A 51 7.58 1.28 7.32
C ALA A 51 7.78 -0.03 6.50
N ALA A 52 7.66 0.03 5.18
CA ALA A 52 7.81 -1.13 4.32
C ALA A 52 9.29 -1.39 4.01
N GLU A 53 9.82 -2.50 4.53
CA GLU A 53 11.22 -2.90 4.37
C GLU A 53 11.57 -3.27 2.92
N ASP A 54 10.63 -3.88 2.21
CA ASP A 54 10.83 -4.39 0.85
C ASP A 54 9.78 -3.86 -0.14
N ASP A 55 10.12 -3.89 -1.43
CA ASP A 55 9.18 -3.55 -2.51
C ASP A 55 7.93 -4.44 -2.50
N LYS A 56 8.07 -5.71 -2.11
CA LYS A 56 6.92 -6.61 -1.92
C LYS A 56 5.98 -6.13 -0.82
N ALA A 57 6.51 -5.58 0.27
CA ALA A 57 5.68 -5.02 1.35
C ALA A 57 4.92 -3.77 0.87
N LYS A 58 5.58 -2.91 0.07
CA LYS A 58 4.95 -1.74 -0.57
C LYS A 58 3.79 -2.16 -1.49
N GLN A 59 4.00 -3.14 -2.35
CA GLN A 59 2.96 -3.70 -3.23
C GLN A 59 1.77 -4.24 -2.41
N LEU A 60 2.02 -4.94 -1.30
CA LEU A 60 0.96 -5.44 -0.41
C LEU A 60 0.16 -4.31 0.26
N ILE A 61 0.81 -3.22 0.67
CA ILE A 61 0.12 -2.06 1.25
C ILE A 61 -0.82 -1.42 0.23
N MET A 62 -0.34 -1.22 -1.00
CA MET A 62 -1.14 -0.70 -2.11
C MET A 62 -2.33 -1.61 -2.41
N ALA A 63 -2.09 -2.92 -2.53
CA ALA A 63 -3.10 -3.94 -2.76
C ALA A 63 -4.18 -4.00 -1.66
N LYS A 64 -3.79 -3.79 -0.39
CA LYS A 64 -4.75 -3.72 0.74
C LYS A 64 -5.64 -2.48 0.64
N ILE A 65 -5.12 -1.36 0.15
CA ILE A 65 -5.83 -0.09 0.11
C ILE A 65 -6.82 -0.01 -1.06
N THR A 66 -6.53 -0.70 -2.17
CA THR A 66 -7.50 -0.88 -3.27
C THR A 66 -8.67 -1.80 -2.90
N GLY A 67 -8.58 -2.54 -1.79
CA GLY A 67 -9.66 -3.37 -1.28
C GLY A 67 -9.83 -4.73 -1.99
N ASN A 68 -9.08 -4.97 -3.07
CA ASN A 68 -9.14 -6.24 -3.82
C ASN A 68 -8.44 -7.41 -3.10
N PHE A 69 -7.56 -7.14 -2.13
CA PHE A 69 -6.76 -8.16 -1.45
C PHE A 69 -7.19 -8.39 0.02
N LYS A 70 -8.40 -7.95 0.39
CA LYS A 70 -8.90 -7.91 1.78
C LYS A 70 -9.24 -9.27 2.41
N ARG A 71 -8.91 -10.41 1.77
CA ARG A 71 -9.32 -11.75 2.23
C ARG A 71 -8.33 -12.51 3.12
N GLY A 72 -7.21 -11.92 3.51
CA GLY A 72 -6.33 -12.60 4.48
C GLY A 72 -5.18 -11.75 4.96
N ASN A 73 -5.41 -10.93 6.00
CA ASN A 73 -4.42 -10.59 7.02
C ASN A 73 -5.14 -9.83 8.15
N GLU A 74 -5.86 -10.57 9.00
CA GLU A 74 -6.25 -10.08 10.32
C GLU A 74 -4.98 -9.86 11.13
N GLN A 75 -4.44 -8.64 11.11
CA GLN A 75 -3.35 -8.29 12.01
C GLN A 75 -3.50 -6.84 12.42
N SER A 76 -4.23 -6.69 13.52
CA SER A 76 -3.88 -5.86 14.67
C SER A 76 -2.50 -5.18 14.52
N ALA A 77 -2.51 -3.91 14.13
CA ALA A 77 -1.39 -3.01 14.39
C ALA A 77 -1.95 -1.83 15.18
N ASN A 78 -2.30 -2.14 16.43
CA ASN A 78 -2.31 -1.19 17.51
C ASN A 78 -0.85 -1.06 17.96
N SER A 79 -0.10 -0.12 17.39
CA SER A 79 1.26 0.24 17.82
C SER A 79 1.41 1.72 17.49
N ASP A 80 1.12 2.58 18.46
CA ASP A 80 2.13 3.22 19.33
C ASP A 80 2.69 4.46 18.60
N LYS A 81 2.22 5.70 18.85
CA LYS A 81 2.38 6.53 20.05
C LYS A 81 3.83 6.65 20.56
N GLN A 82 4.71 7.26 19.77
CA GLN A 82 5.90 8.00 20.25
C GLN A 82 6.50 8.76 19.06
N ASN A 83 7.08 9.97 19.14
CA ASN A 83 7.58 10.79 20.26
C ASN A 83 7.73 12.24 19.70
N LYS A 84 7.07 13.23 20.30
CA LYS A 84 7.63 14.30 21.17
C LYS A 84 8.52 15.32 20.45
#